data_AF-A0A351M184-F1
#
_entry.id   AF-A0A351M184-F1
#
_cell.length_a   1.000
_cell.length_b   1.000
_cell.length_c   1.000
_cell.angle_alpha   90.00
_cell.angle_beta   90.00
_cell.angle_gamma   90.00
#
_symmetry.space_group_name_H-M   'P 1'
#
loop_
_entity.id
_entity.type
_entity.pdbx_description
1 polymer ?
#
loop_
_entity_poly.entity_id
_entity_poly.type
_entity_poly.pdbx_seq_one_letter_code
_entity_poly.pdbx_strand_id
1 'polypeptide(L)'
;DPIGHLGVTLKADLVGDRPEVDSWIGVYPGANWHEREAWEMFGISFRGHPNQVHLYLPSHFEGNPLRKDYPLLARRVKPWPGIVDVELMPGGDGDDGGDEGEGP
;
A
#
# COMPACT_ATOMS: atom_id res chain seq x y z
N ASP A 1 2.53 -33.23 -25.81
CA ASP A 1 2.12 -32.46 -27.00
C ASP A 1 2.35 -30.99 -26.69
N PRO A 2 3.22 -30.24 -27.41
CA PRO A 2 3.48 -28.82 -27.11
C PRO A 2 2.34 -27.89 -27.52
N ILE A 3 1.18 -28.44 -27.89
CA ILE A 3 0.05 -27.76 -28.51
C ILE A 3 -1.07 -27.59 -27.47
N GLY A 4 -1.23 -26.37 -26.96
CA GLY A 4 -2.47 -25.91 -26.35
C GLY A 4 -2.51 -25.82 -24.82
N HIS A 5 -1.60 -25.08 -24.19
CA HIS A 5 -1.79 -24.69 -22.79
C HIS A 5 -2.81 -23.53 -22.70
N LEU A 6 -4.00 -23.81 -22.17
CA LEU A 6 -4.99 -22.80 -21.81
C LEU A 6 -4.78 -22.38 -20.35
N GLY A 7 -4.34 -21.15 -20.13
CA GLY A 7 -4.29 -20.52 -18.82
C GLY A 7 -5.52 -19.67 -18.59
N VAL A 8 -6.14 -19.79 -17.40
CA VAL A 8 -7.26 -18.93 -16.99
C VAL A 8 -6.87 -18.21 -15.71
N THR A 9 -7.08 -16.89 -15.68
CA THR A 9 -6.92 -16.07 -14.47
C THR A 9 -8.29 -15.63 -14.00
N LEU A 10 -8.65 -16.03 -12.79
CA LEU A 10 -9.88 -15.59 -12.13
C LEU A 10 -9.54 -14.50 -11.12
N LYS A 11 -10.35 -13.45 -11.08
CA LYS A 11 -10.26 -12.36 -10.11
C LYS A 11 -11.62 -12.15 -9.49
N ALA A 12 -11.64 -11.96 -8.17
CA ALA A 12 -12.84 -11.69 -7.41
C ALA A 12 -12.62 -10.40 -6.62
N ASP A 13 -13.48 -9.41 -6.86
CA ASP A 13 -13.47 -8.16 -6.11
C ASP A 13 -14.27 -8.36 -4.82
N LEU A 14 -13.61 -8.15 -3.68
CA LEU A 14 -14.23 -8.25 -2.36
C LEU A 14 -14.49 -6.84 -1.82
N VAL A 15 -15.72 -6.58 -1.38
CA VAL A 15 -16.16 -5.25 -0.93
C VAL A 15 -16.39 -5.20 0.57
N GLY A 16 -16.15 -4.03 1.17
CA GLY A 16 -16.35 -3.76 2.60
C GLY A 16 -15.14 -4.07 3.49
N ASP A 17 -15.31 -3.85 4.79
CA ASP A 17 -14.20 -3.91 5.76
C ASP A 17 -13.80 -5.33 6.16
N ARG A 18 -14.69 -6.30 5.91
CA ARG A 18 -14.52 -7.72 6.23
C ARG A 18 -14.66 -8.57 4.97
N PRO A 19 -13.66 -8.55 4.07
CA PRO A 19 -13.69 -9.31 2.83
C PRO A 19 -13.67 -10.82 3.13
N GLU A 20 -14.58 -11.56 2.49
CA GLU A 20 -14.73 -13.01 2.67
C GLU A 20 -14.98 -13.70 1.32
N VAL A 21 -14.37 -14.86 1.12
CA VAL A 21 -14.52 -15.70 -0.09
C VAL A 21 -14.52 -17.19 0.28
N ASP A 22 -14.99 -18.06 -0.60
CA ASP A 22 -14.94 -19.51 -0.38
C ASP A 22 -13.52 -20.06 -0.59
N SER A 23 -13.11 -21.00 0.27
CA SER A 23 -11.83 -21.70 0.18
C SER A 23 -11.78 -22.60 -1.06
N TRP A 24 -10.65 -22.59 -1.74
CA TRP A 24 -10.35 -23.44 -2.89
C TRP A 24 -9.67 -24.74 -2.50
N ILE A 25 -9.33 -24.94 -1.23
CA ILE A 25 -8.57 -26.12 -0.75
C ILE A 25 -9.27 -27.43 -1.07
N GLY A 26 -10.61 -27.43 -1.11
CA GLY A 26 -11.40 -28.61 -1.51
C GLY A 26 -11.15 -29.07 -2.96
N VAL A 27 -10.69 -28.17 -3.84
CA VAL A 27 -10.34 -28.47 -5.24
C VAL A 27 -8.82 -28.49 -5.43
N TYR A 28 -8.12 -27.54 -4.82
CA TYR A 28 -6.69 -27.32 -4.94
C TYR A 28 -6.02 -27.34 -3.55
N PRO A 29 -5.54 -28.49 -3.07
CA PRO A 29 -4.92 -28.60 -1.75
C PRO A 29 -3.73 -27.65 -1.54
N GLY A 30 -3.00 -27.32 -2.62
CA GLY A 30 -1.91 -26.35 -2.62
C GLY A 30 -2.33 -24.92 -2.26
N ALA A 31 -3.62 -24.58 -2.32
CA ALA A 31 -4.14 -23.28 -1.92
C ALA A 31 -4.04 -23.02 -0.42
N ASN A 32 -3.85 -24.05 0.42
CA ASN A 32 -3.81 -23.93 1.88
C ASN A 32 -2.82 -22.86 2.37
N TRP A 33 -1.60 -22.86 1.83
CA TRP A 33 -0.59 -21.86 2.21
C TRP A 33 -0.99 -20.45 1.76
N HIS A 34 -1.43 -20.32 0.51
CA HIS A 34 -1.81 -19.03 -0.09
C HIS A 34 -3.02 -18.40 0.60
N GLU A 35 -4.02 -19.19 0.99
CA GLU A 35 -5.19 -18.70 1.71
C GLU A 35 -4.82 -18.24 3.13
N ARG A 36 -3.95 -18.96 3.83
CA ARG A 36 -3.45 -18.53 5.16
C ARG A 36 -2.62 -17.25 5.09
N GLU A 37 -1.75 -17.14 4.10
CA GLU A 37 -0.98 -15.94 3.82
C GLU A 37 -1.89 -14.75 3.50
N ALA A 38 -2.89 -14.94 2.64
CA ALA A 38 -3.84 -13.88 2.29
C ALA A 38 -4.68 -13.45 3.51
N TRP A 39 -5.08 -14.39 4.34
CA TRP A 39 -5.78 -14.11 5.60
C TRP A 39 -4.92 -13.31 6.57
N GLU A 40 -3.68 -13.69 6.79
CA GLU A 40 -2.76 -13.01 7.71
C GLU A 40 -2.34 -11.62 7.19
N MET A 41 -2.01 -11.50 5.90
CA MET A 41 -1.39 -10.30 5.34
C MET A 41 -2.39 -9.25 4.85
N PHE A 42 -3.57 -9.69 4.38
CA PHE A 42 -4.62 -8.84 3.82
C PHE A 42 -5.93 -8.90 4.61
N GLY A 43 -6.06 -9.77 5.62
CA GLY A 43 -7.28 -9.87 6.42
C GLY A 43 -8.48 -10.38 5.63
N ILE A 44 -8.25 -11.27 4.64
CA ILE A 44 -9.31 -11.89 3.84
C ILE A 44 -9.71 -13.22 4.50
N SER A 45 -10.98 -13.38 4.84
CA SER A 45 -11.50 -14.63 5.42
C SER A 45 -11.88 -15.66 4.35
N PHE A 46 -11.55 -16.92 4.59
CA PHE A 46 -11.85 -18.04 3.68
C PHE A 46 -12.87 -19.01 4.29
N ARG A 47 -14.10 -19.06 3.77
CA ARG A 47 -15.13 -19.99 4.24
C ARG A 47 -14.75 -21.43 3.90
N GLY A 48 -14.84 -22.32 4.88
CA GLY A 48 -14.51 -23.74 4.72
C GLY A 48 -13.02 -24.07 4.85
N HIS A 49 -12.15 -23.10 5.14
CA HIS A 49 -10.73 -23.35 5.41
C HIS A 49 -10.56 -23.99 6.82
N PRO A 50 -9.86 -25.13 6.96
CA PRO A 50 -9.78 -25.85 8.24
C PRO A 50 -8.94 -25.14 9.31
N ASN A 51 -7.83 -24.48 8.94
CA ASN A 51 -6.88 -23.86 9.88
C ASN A 51 -6.39 -22.46 9.46
N GLN A 52 -7.09 -21.40 9.84
CA GLN A 52 -6.62 -20.02 9.66
C GLN A 52 -5.83 -19.57 10.90
N VAL A 53 -4.54 -19.87 10.90
CA VAL A 53 -3.61 -19.49 11.98
C VAL A 53 -2.39 -18.79 11.39
N HIS A 54 -1.81 -17.84 12.16
CA HIS A 54 -0.65 -17.05 11.75
C HIS A 54 0.45 -17.96 11.19
N LEU A 55 1.04 -17.52 10.08
CA LEU A 55 1.99 -18.29 9.31
C LEU A 55 3.38 -17.68 9.40
N TYR A 56 3.46 -16.36 9.23
CA TYR A 56 4.71 -15.61 9.26
C TYR A 56 4.79 -14.66 10.45
N LEU A 57 3.67 -14.07 10.86
CA LEU A 57 3.65 -13.05 11.90
C LEU A 57 3.66 -13.70 13.28
N PRO A 58 4.23 -13.01 14.28
CA PRO A 58 4.09 -13.43 15.66
C PRO A 58 2.62 -13.58 16.05
N SER A 59 2.32 -14.52 16.95
CA SER A 59 0.93 -14.82 17.39
C SER A 59 0.16 -13.63 17.97
N HIS A 60 0.88 -12.63 18.45
CA HIS A 60 0.37 -11.42 19.09
C HIS A 60 0.49 -10.19 18.18
N PHE A 61 0.79 -10.39 16.89
CA PHE A 61 0.79 -9.30 15.93
C PHE A 61 -0.64 -8.83 15.66
N GLU A 62 -0.85 -7.51 15.67
CA GLU A 62 -2.15 -6.89 15.41
C GLU A 62 -2.15 -6.21 14.05
N GLY A 63 -3.19 -6.48 13.25
CA GLY A 63 -3.41 -5.88 11.94
C GLY A 63 -2.87 -6.70 10.77
N ASN A 64 -2.92 -6.12 9.57
CA ASN A 64 -2.61 -6.77 8.31
C ASN A 64 -1.60 -5.92 7.52
N PRO A 65 -0.29 -6.25 7.53
CA PRO A 65 0.77 -5.34 7.11
C PRO A 65 0.79 -5.01 5.60
N LEU A 66 0.18 -5.85 4.75
CA LEU A 66 0.10 -5.60 3.31
C LEU A 66 -1.15 -4.80 2.90
N ARG A 67 -2.02 -4.43 3.86
CA ARG A 67 -3.12 -3.50 3.61
C ARG A 67 -2.60 -2.07 3.42
N LYS A 68 -3.24 -1.33 2.51
CA LYS A 68 -2.85 0.06 2.18
C LYS A 68 -3.08 1.03 3.33
N ASP A 69 -4.07 0.75 4.18
CA ASP A 69 -4.41 1.50 5.39
C ASP A 69 -3.47 1.19 6.57
N TYR A 70 -2.62 0.15 6.47
CA TYR A 70 -1.70 -0.20 7.55
C TYR A 70 -0.59 0.86 7.69
N PRO A 71 -0.35 1.41 8.91
CA PRO A 71 0.61 2.48 9.12
C PRO A 71 2.04 1.98 8.97
N LEU A 72 2.70 2.30 7.86
CA LEU A 72 4.12 2.04 7.67
C LEU A 72 4.96 3.07 8.44
N LEU A 73 5.54 2.67 9.57
CA LEU A 73 6.45 3.51 10.38
C LEU A 73 7.61 4.12 9.55
N ALA A 74 7.99 3.47 8.44
CA ALA A 74 9.03 3.95 7.52
C ALA A 74 8.64 5.18 6.68
N ARG A 75 7.36 5.60 6.64
CA ARG A 75 6.91 6.83 5.96
C ARG A 75 6.93 8.07 6.85
N ARG A 76 7.69 8.08 7.95
CA ARG A 76 8.11 9.36 8.54
C ARG A 76 9.08 10.02 7.57
N VAL A 77 8.52 10.85 6.68
CA VAL A 77 9.28 11.82 5.89
C VAL A 77 10.15 12.57 6.88
N LYS A 78 11.46 12.34 6.83
CA LYS A 78 12.38 13.27 7.48
C LYS A 78 12.19 14.60 6.76
N PRO A 79 11.80 15.69 7.44
CA PRO A 79 11.79 16.99 6.81
C PRO A 79 13.19 17.25 6.26
N TRP A 80 13.27 17.67 5.00
CA TRP A 80 14.56 17.97 4.39
C TRP A 80 15.24 19.09 5.22
N PRO A 81 16.48 18.88 5.70
CA PRO A 81 17.06 19.71 6.75
C PRO A 81 17.66 21.04 6.27
N GLY A 82 17.55 21.37 4.98
CA GLY A 82 18.19 22.55 4.42
C GLY A 82 17.22 23.71 4.15
N ILE A 83 17.80 24.88 3.92
CA ILE A 83 17.14 26.02 3.29
C ILE A 83 17.17 25.75 1.77
N VAL A 84 16.02 25.89 1.10
CA VAL A 84 16.00 25.86 -0.36
C VAL A 84 16.49 27.24 -0.79
N ASP A 85 17.76 27.33 -1.21
CA ASP A 85 18.25 28.53 -1.89
C ASP A 85 17.54 28.63 -3.23
N VAL A 86 16.41 29.32 -3.23
CA VAL A 86 15.79 29.82 -4.44
C VAL A 86 16.59 31.05 -4.81
N GLU A 87 17.68 30.87 -5.57
CA GLU A 87 18.30 32.00 -6.26
C GLU A 87 17.21 32.64 -7.13
N LEU A 88 16.89 33.91 -6.83
CA LEU A 88 16.01 34.70 -7.69
C LEU A 88 16.65 34.69 -9.07
N MET A 89 15.88 34.28 -10.09
CA MET A 89 16.34 34.38 -11.46
C MET A 89 16.82 35.81 -11.69
N PRO A 90 18.01 36.03 -12.29
CA PRO A 90 18.53 37.36 -12.51
C PRO A 90 17.52 38.11 -13.38
N GLY A 91 16.80 39.04 -12.74
CA GLY A 91 15.92 39.97 -13.41
C GLY A 91 16.80 40.87 -14.26
N GLY A 92 16.55 40.85 -15.57
CA GLY A 92 17.23 41.71 -16.52
C GLY A 92 17.09 43.17 -16.15
N ASP A 93 18.15 43.91 -16.46
CA ASP A 93 18.30 45.34 -16.24
C ASP A 93 17.07 46.12 -16.71
N GLY A 94 16.49 46.93 -15.82
CA GLY A 94 15.30 47.72 -16.10
C GLY A 94 15.00 48.71 -14.97
N ASP A 95 15.73 49.82 -15.00
CA ASP A 95 15.44 51.11 -14.36
C ASP A 95 13.94 51.44 -14.27
N ASP A 96 13.42 51.69 -13.07
CA ASP A 96 12.31 52.63 -12.85
C ASP A 96 12.37 53.13 -11.41
N GLY A 97 12.66 54.43 -11.27
CA GLY A 97 12.78 55.13 -10.00
C GLY A 97 11.47 55.79 -9.55
N GLY A 98 11.45 56.16 -8.27
CA GLY A 98 10.45 57.03 -7.64
C GLY A 98 9.46 56.26 -6.78
N ASP A 99 9.02 56.73 -5.63
CA ASP A 99 9.22 57.98 -4.91
C ASP A 99 8.71 57.75 -3.47
N GLU A 100 9.11 58.65 -2.60
CA GLU A 100 9.09 58.64 -1.14
C GLU A 100 7.68 58.72 -0.50
N GLY A 101 7.62 58.31 0.77
CA GLY A 101 6.61 58.72 1.74
C GLY A 101 5.94 57.54 2.46
N GLU A 102 5.78 57.47 3.77
CA GLU A 102 6.07 58.38 4.88
C GLU A 102 5.85 57.52 6.15
N GLY A 103 6.77 57.61 7.09
CA GLY A 103 6.61 57.15 8.47
C GLY A 103 7.32 58.17 9.35
N PRO A 104 6.75 58.51 10.52
CA PRO A 104 6.75 59.85 11.13
C PRO A 104 8.13 60.48 11.41
#